data_AF-A0A7M3LVH0-F1
#
_entry.id   AF-A0A7M3LVH0-F1
#
_cell.length_a   1.000
_cell.length_b   1.000
_cell.length_c   1.000
_cell.angle_alpha   90.00
_cell.angle_beta   90.00
_cell.angle_gamma   90.00
#
_symmetry.space_group_name_H-M   'P 1'
#
loop_
_entity.id
_entity.type
_entity.pdbx_description
1 polymer ?
#
loop_
_entity_poly.entity_id
_entity_poly.type
_entity_poly.pdbx_seq_one_letter_code
_entity_poly.pdbx_strand_id
1 'polypeptide(L)'
;MTYQLTLTVPGQPPVHRTVTGTTPVDLAQAVHHHARGLLGAQVDVHLDGLAGTVHRGTACVGEFTLDPIKETAGTPGPGRDDGIRWGWTLAELDDVVRRAVTRTHQYRACDADERYATGWHAAVELLYTALDPPSERDLYCAAWRAADYLTTRTAEERGVARSRGDTYTGRMDLPKWHAYWETVTRHTAGPEEPVVERLALTQIWPRLHPRYQAALHALAVHENYYAAADALGLKHCTFYAQVRHARNAFLALWWEGETPRRGWRDRRATTEPTQLHSISAHVRKRRRAGVAA
;
A
#
# COMPACT_ATOMS: atom_id res chain seq x y z
N MET A 1 -17.46 -37.82 11.10
CA MET A 1 -18.68 -38.22 11.83
C MET A 1 -19.88 -38.04 10.91
N THR A 2 -20.96 -38.81 11.12
CA THR A 2 -22.16 -38.80 10.26
C THR A 2 -23.33 -38.22 11.05
N TYR A 3 -24.07 -37.29 10.46
CA TYR A 3 -25.15 -36.54 11.10
C TYR A 3 -26.42 -36.56 10.24
N GLN A 4 -27.60 -36.50 10.86
CA GLN A 4 -28.87 -36.31 10.14
C GLN A 4 -29.22 -34.82 10.05
N LEU A 5 -29.37 -34.35 8.83
CA LEU A 5 -29.76 -33.00 8.46
C LEU A 5 -31.24 -32.99 8.07
N THR A 6 -32.03 -32.19 8.75
CA THR A 6 -33.42 -31.91 8.41
C THR A 6 -33.54 -30.48 7.89
N LEU A 7 -34.03 -30.34 6.66
CA LEU A 7 -34.27 -29.05 6.01
C LEU A 7 -35.77 -28.79 5.97
N THR A 8 -36.19 -27.67 6.54
CA THR A 8 -37.59 -27.25 6.57
C THR A 8 -37.73 -25.94 5.79
N VAL A 9 -38.61 -25.97 4.79
CA VAL A 9 -38.98 -24.78 4.01
C VAL A 9 -40.43 -24.44 4.35
N PRO A 10 -40.77 -23.18 4.65
CA PRO A 10 -42.15 -22.81 4.95
C PRO A 10 -43.11 -23.24 3.85
N GLY A 11 -44.11 -24.05 4.20
CA GLY A 11 -45.12 -24.58 3.27
C GLY A 11 -44.75 -25.88 2.54
N GLN A 12 -43.61 -26.50 2.86
CA GLN A 12 -43.21 -27.81 2.31
C GLN A 12 -42.93 -28.84 3.41
N PRO A 13 -43.12 -30.14 3.12
CA PRO A 13 -42.75 -31.20 4.08
C PRO A 13 -41.23 -31.22 4.31
N PRO A 14 -40.77 -31.56 5.53
CA PRO A 14 -39.35 -31.59 5.86
C PRO A 14 -38.58 -32.61 5.01
N VAL A 15 -37.35 -32.27 4.64
CA VAL A 15 -36.46 -33.16 3.87
C VAL A 15 -35.30 -33.59 4.75
N HIS A 16 -35.13 -34.90 4.93
CA HIS A 16 -34.01 -35.47 5.69
C HIS A 16 -32.87 -35.91 4.76
N ARG A 17 -31.64 -35.57 5.12
CA ARG A 17 -30.40 -35.90 4.39
C ARG A 17 -29.32 -36.30 5.37
N THR A 18 -28.43 -37.18 4.96
CA THR A 18 -27.30 -37.59 5.78
C THR A 18 -26.05 -36.84 5.34
N VAL A 19 -25.32 -36.28 6.29
CA VAL A 19 -24.15 -35.43 6.04
C VAL A 19 -22.96 -35.96 6.81
N THR A 20 -21.78 -35.89 6.22
CA THR A 20 -20.54 -36.31 6.87
C THR A 20 -19.57 -35.14 6.97
N GLY A 21 -18.93 -35.00 8.12
CA GLY A 21 -17.96 -33.95 8.39
C GLY A 21 -17.16 -34.24 9.65
N THR A 22 -15.96 -33.67 9.73
CA THR A 22 -15.06 -33.78 10.90
C THR A 22 -14.79 -32.45 11.56
N THR A 23 -15.01 -31.34 10.84
CA THR A 23 -14.87 -29.98 11.37
C THR A 23 -16.16 -29.19 11.16
N PRO A 24 -16.39 -28.12 11.96
CA PRO A 24 -17.54 -27.22 11.77
C PRO A 24 -17.61 -26.60 10.38
N VAL A 25 -16.44 -26.33 9.77
CA VAL A 25 -16.34 -25.79 8.41
C VAL A 25 -16.80 -26.81 7.38
N ASP A 26 -16.40 -28.09 7.53
CA ASP A 26 -16.84 -29.17 6.63
C ASP A 26 -18.36 -29.36 6.70
N LEU A 27 -18.93 -29.31 7.91
CA LEU A 27 -20.37 -29.42 8.13
C LEU A 27 -21.13 -28.24 7.53
N ALA A 28 -20.63 -27.01 7.72
CA ALA A 28 -21.24 -25.82 7.13
C ALA A 28 -21.22 -25.86 5.59
N GLN A 29 -20.11 -26.31 4.98
CA GLN A 29 -20.02 -26.48 3.53
C GLN A 29 -20.98 -27.56 3.02
N ALA A 30 -21.08 -28.69 3.73
CA ALA A 30 -21.95 -29.78 3.33
C ALA A 30 -23.45 -29.42 3.49
N VAL A 31 -23.82 -28.71 4.56
CA VAL A 31 -25.17 -28.14 4.74
C VAL A 31 -25.48 -27.14 3.61
N HIS A 32 -24.54 -26.25 3.27
CA HIS A 32 -24.74 -25.29 2.19
C HIS A 32 -24.94 -25.97 0.83
N HIS A 33 -24.16 -27.03 0.55
CA HIS A 33 -24.29 -27.80 -0.67
C HIS A 33 -25.70 -28.42 -0.81
N HIS A 34 -26.23 -29.00 0.26
CA HIS A 34 -27.57 -29.58 0.25
C HIS A 34 -28.71 -28.55 0.25
N ALA A 35 -28.50 -27.37 0.85
CA ALA A 35 -29.50 -26.30 0.87
C ALA A 35 -29.57 -25.51 -0.45
N ARG A 36 -28.50 -25.51 -1.28
CA ARG A 36 -28.34 -24.65 -2.47
C ARG A 36 -29.51 -24.69 -3.47
N GLY A 37 -30.17 -25.83 -3.63
CA GLY A 37 -31.34 -26.00 -4.51
C GLY A 37 -32.66 -25.45 -3.94
N LEU A 38 -32.71 -25.15 -2.64
CA LEU A 38 -33.90 -24.72 -1.90
C LEU A 38 -33.87 -23.21 -1.56
N LEU A 39 -32.79 -22.50 -1.88
CA LEU A 39 -32.53 -21.08 -1.55
C LEU A 39 -33.36 -20.06 -2.35
N GLY A 40 -34.56 -20.42 -2.79
CA GLY A 40 -35.58 -19.48 -3.27
C GLY A 40 -36.26 -18.69 -2.15
N ALA A 41 -36.22 -19.23 -0.92
CA ALA A 41 -36.79 -18.68 0.30
C ALA A 41 -35.87 -18.94 1.52
N GLN A 42 -36.23 -18.43 2.69
CA GLN A 42 -35.58 -18.75 3.97
C GLN A 42 -35.73 -20.25 4.26
N VAL A 43 -34.62 -20.91 4.61
CA VAL A 43 -34.59 -22.34 4.93
C VAL A 43 -34.13 -22.51 6.37
N ASP A 44 -34.95 -23.20 7.17
CA ASP A 44 -34.62 -23.57 8.54
C ASP A 44 -33.91 -24.95 8.51
N VAL A 45 -32.80 -25.05 9.22
CA VAL A 45 -31.89 -26.19 9.17
C VAL A 45 -31.75 -26.76 10.57
N HIS A 46 -32.00 -28.06 10.72
CA HIS A 46 -31.82 -28.78 11.97
C HIS A 46 -30.85 -29.94 11.78
N LEU A 47 -29.82 -30.04 12.62
CA LEU A 47 -28.81 -31.10 12.57
C LEU A 47 -28.69 -31.71 13.97
N ASP A 48 -29.20 -32.92 14.20
CA ASP A 48 -29.16 -33.68 15.47
C ASP A 48 -28.83 -32.86 16.75
N GLY A 49 -29.76 -32.00 17.18
CA GLY A 49 -29.62 -31.15 18.37
C GLY A 49 -29.24 -29.68 18.10
N LEU A 50 -29.03 -29.29 16.85
CA LEU A 50 -28.60 -27.96 16.42
C LEU A 50 -29.65 -27.35 15.48
N ALA A 51 -29.91 -26.05 15.56
CA ALA A 51 -30.84 -25.34 14.69
C ALA A 51 -30.22 -24.05 14.14
N GLY A 52 -30.49 -23.70 12.88
CA GLY A 52 -30.03 -22.45 12.25
C GLY A 52 -30.81 -22.09 10.98
N THR A 53 -30.67 -20.85 10.51
CA THR A 53 -31.38 -20.31 9.34
C THR A 53 -30.41 -19.89 8.24
N VAL A 54 -30.77 -20.15 6.97
CA VAL A 54 -29.97 -19.76 5.79
C VAL A 54 -30.75 -18.78 4.91
N HIS A 55 -30.12 -17.64 4.57
CA HIS A 55 -30.67 -16.61 3.67
C HIS A 55 -29.92 -16.54 2.32
N ARG A 56 -30.56 -15.92 1.33
CA ARG A 56 -30.07 -15.85 -0.05
C ARG A 56 -28.96 -14.81 -0.22
N GLY A 57 -27.88 -15.18 -0.93
CA GLY A 57 -26.82 -14.25 -1.40
C GLY A 57 -25.56 -14.20 -0.53
N THR A 58 -25.67 -14.62 0.72
CA THR A 58 -24.53 -14.91 1.61
C THR A 58 -24.96 -16.09 2.45
N ALA A 59 -24.22 -17.19 2.37
CA ALA A 59 -24.23 -18.16 3.45
C ALA A 59 -23.52 -17.51 4.65
N CYS A 60 -24.19 -16.57 5.29
CA CYS A 60 -23.87 -16.30 6.68
C CYS A 60 -24.28 -17.59 7.37
N VAL A 61 -23.29 -18.31 7.88
CA VAL A 61 -23.47 -19.11 9.07
C VAL A 61 -24.25 -18.22 10.04
N GLY A 62 -25.58 -18.38 10.11
CA GLY A 62 -26.28 -18.05 11.33
C GLY A 62 -25.58 -18.88 12.39
N GLU A 63 -25.03 -18.20 13.38
CA GLU A 63 -24.31 -18.71 14.54
C GLU A 63 -24.66 -20.18 14.82
N PHE A 64 -23.86 -21.09 14.27
CA PHE A 64 -23.98 -22.50 14.59
C PHE A 64 -23.31 -22.67 15.94
N THR A 65 -24.08 -22.48 17.02
CA THR A 65 -23.65 -22.83 18.37
C THR A 65 -23.62 -24.35 18.46
N LEU A 66 -22.44 -24.91 18.24
CA LEU A 66 -22.13 -26.31 18.51
C LEU A 66 -21.89 -26.46 20.01
N ASP A 67 -22.94 -26.79 20.77
CA ASP A 67 -22.71 -27.31 22.11
C ASP A 67 -22.40 -28.81 21.99
N PRO A 68 -21.20 -29.26 22.40
CA PRO A 68 -20.95 -30.69 22.52
C PRO A 68 -21.96 -31.28 23.49
N ILE A 69 -22.48 -32.48 23.16
CA ILE A 69 -23.31 -33.26 24.08
C ILE A 69 -22.56 -33.36 25.40
N LYS A 70 -23.00 -32.61 26.41
CA LYS A 70 -22.52 -32.73 27.78
C LYS A 70 -23.00 -34.09 28.29
N GLU A 71 -22.06 -35.03 28.30
CA GLU A 71 -22.14 -36.16 29.21
C GLU A 71 -22.30 -35.60 30.64
N THR A 72 -23.31 -36.12 31.32
CA THR A 72 -23.91 -35.55 32.51
C THR A 72 -23.01 -35.68 33.75
N ALA A 73 -23.12 -34.67 34.61
CA ALA A 73 -22.88 -34.68 36.06
C ALA A 73 -21.43 -34.51 36.57
N GLY A 74 -21.22 -33.35 37.22
CA GLY A 74 -20.11 -33.11 38.14
C GLY A 74 -20.15 -31.67 38.68
N THR A 75 -20.57 -31.52 39.93
CA THR A 75 -20.62 -30.34 40.83
C THR A 75 -19.62 -29.20 40.54
N PRO A 76 -20.00 -27.90 40.69
CA PRO A 76 -19.09 -26.79 40.43
C PRO A 76 -18.01 -26.69 41.51
N GLY A 77 -16.75 -26.89 41.12
CA GLY A 77 -15.59 -26.51 41.93
C GLY A 77 -15.14 -25.08 41.60
N PRO A 78 -14.81 -24.23 42.59
CA PRO A 78 -14.17 -22.94 42.33
C PRO A 78 -12.68 -23.20 42.00
N GLY A 79 -12.19 -22.58 40.93
CA GLY A 79 -10.77 -22.60 40.56
C GLY A 79 -10.45 -23.32 39.24
N ARG A 80 -10.91 -22.76 38.11
CA ARG A 80 -10.17 -22.90 36.86
C ARG A 80 -9.43 -21.58 36.63
N ASP A 81 -8.16 -21.57 37.02
CA ASP A 81 -7.14 -20.61 36.57
C ASP A 81 -6.93 -20.80 35.05
N ASP A 82 -7.96 -20.54 34.24
CA ASP A 82 -7.84 -20.54 32.77
C ASP A 82 -7.38 -19.16 32.25
N GLY A 83 -7.17 -18.21 33.18
CA GLY A 83 -6.65 -16.88 32.91
C GLY A 83 -5.12 -16.87 32.83
N ILE A 84 -4.59 -16.12 31.87
CA ILE A 84 -3.22 -15.62 31.89
C ILE A 84 -3.07 -14.51 32.94
N ARG A 85 -1.90 -13.87 32.99
CA ARG A 85 -1.57 -12.85 33.98
C ARG A 85 -2.64 -11.76 34.10
N TRP A 86 -2.89 -11.31 35.33
CA TRP A 86 -3.89 -10.29 35.68
C TRP A 86 -5.35 -10.67 35.41
N GLY A 87 -5.65 -11.97 35.29
CA GLY A 87 -7.02 -12.46 35.11
C GLY A 87 -7.56 -12.33 33.70
N TRP A 88 -6.73 -11.91 32.75
CA TRP A 88 -7.05 -11.94 31.32
C TRP A 88 -7.16 -13.38 30.84
N THR A 89 -8.01 -13.66 29.86
CA THR A 89 -8.00 -14.94 29.13
C THR A 89 -7.27 -14.79 27.79
N LEU A 90 -6.80 -15.90 27.21
CA LEU A 90 -6.23 -15.89 25.86
C LEU A 90 -7.24 -15.43 24.80
N ALA A 91 -8.52 -15.75 25.00
CA ALA A 91 -9.60 -15.36 24.08
C ALA A 91 -9.85 -13.85 24.11
N GLU A 92 -9.88 -13.24 25.30
CA GLU A 92 -10.00 -11.78 25.43
C GLU A 92 -8.79 -11.05 24.83
N LEU A 93 -7.58 -11.59 25.05
CA LEU A 93 -6.37 -11.03 24.45
C LEU A 93 -6.41 -11.12 22.92
N ASP A 94 -6.84 -12.25 22.36
CA ASP A 94 -6.99 -12.44 20.91
C ASP A 94 -7.97 -11.44 20.30
N ASP A 95 -9.13 -11.28 20.92
CA ASP A 95 -10.15 -10.34 20.44
C ASP A 95 -9.62 -8.89 20.44
N VAL A 96 -8.95 -8.47 21.52
CA VAL A 96 -8.35 -7.13 21.63
C VAL A 96 -7.32 -6.90 20.52
N VAL A 97 -6.43 -7.87 20.28
CA VAL A 97 -5.38 -7.77 19.26
C VAL A 97 -5.99 -7.72 17.86
N ARG A 98 -6.97 -8.59 17.55
CA ARG A 98 -7.66 -8.59 16.26
C ARG A 98 -8.34 -7.25 15.98
N ARG A 99 -9.06 -6.70 16.98
CA ARG A 99 -9.69 -5.37 16.87
C ARG A 99 -8.66 -4.27 16.63
N ALA A 100 -7.52 -4.32 17.32
CA ALA A 100 -6.44 -3.35 17.17
C ALA A 100 -5.83 -3.36 15.76
N VAL A 101 -5.52 -4.55 15.23
CA VAL A 101 -4.84 -4.71 13.94
C VAL A 101 -5.75 -4.37 12.75
N THR A 102 -7.05 -4.70 12.84
CA THR A 102 -8.03 -4.44 11.76
C THR A 102 -8.21 -2.95 11.46
N ARG A 103 -7.95 -2.07 12.44
CA ARG A 103 -8.12 -0.62 12.29
C ARG A 103 -6.97 0.06 11.54
N THR A 104 -5.90 -0.66 11.21
CA THR A 104 -4.71 -0.12 10.54
C THR A 104 -4.95 0.01 9.04
N HIS A 105 -5.14 1.24 8.55
CA HIS A 105 -5.51 1.55 7.15
C HIS A 105 -4.44 1.16 6.12
N GLN A 106 -3.17 0.99 6.51
CA GLN A 106 -2.04 0.76 5.60
C GLN A 106 -1.72 -0.73 5.34
N TYR A 107 -2.73 -1.60 5.30
CA TYR A 107 -2.58 -3.06 5.10
C TYR A 107 -1.80 -3.49 3.84
N ARG A 108 -1.53 -2.59 2.88
CA ARG A 108 -0.86 -2.93 1.62
C ARG A 108 0.65 -3.11 1.74
N ALA A 109 1.26 -2.60 2.81
CA ALA A 109 2.70 -2.67 2.99
C ALA A 109 3.18 -3.93 3.73
N CYS A 110 2.30 -4.62 4.46
CA CYS A 110 2.66 -5.73 5.35
C CYS A 110 1.54 -6.77 5.37
N ASP A 111 1.89 -8.04 5.49
CA ASP A 111 0.89 -9.11 5.53
C ASP A 111 -0.01 -9.05 6.77
N ALA A 112 -1.23 -9.59 6.68
CA ALA A 112 -2.17 -9.58 7.80
C ALA A 112 -1.66 -10.42 8.99
N ASP A 113 -1.02 -11.56 8.72
CA ASP A 113 -0.55 -12.47 9.75
C ASP A 113 0.65 -11.87 10.50
N GLU A 114 1.58 -11.21 9.79
CA GLU A 114 2.72 -10.52 10.40
C GLU A 114 2.28 -9.39 11.33
N ARG A 115 1.27 -8.61 10.92
CA ARG A 115 0.71 -7.53 11.76
C ARG A 115 0.03 -8.08 13.00
N TYR A 116 -0.72 -9.17 12.85
CA TYR A 116 -1.34 -9.86 13.98
C TYR A 116 -0.28 -10.41 14.94
N ALA A 117 0.73 -11.14 14.44
CA ALA A 117 1.79 -11.70 15.26
C ALA A 117 2.56 -10.61 16.03
N THR A 118 2.85 -9.48 15.37
CA THR A 118 3.54 -8.33 15.99
C THR A 118 2.68 -7.65 17.05
N GLY A 119 1.40 -7.43 16.75
CA GLY A 119 0.46 -6.84 17.71
C GLY A 119 0.23 -7.75 18.92
N TRP A 120 0.10 -9.06 18.69
CA TRP A 120 -0.01 -10.08 19.73
C TRP A 120 1.22 -10.08 20.64
N HIS A 121 2.43 -10.10 20.06
CA HIS A 121 3.67 -10.08 20.83
C HIS A 121 3.77 -8.85 21.73
N ALA A 122 3.46 -7.66 21.18
CA ALA A 122 3.48 -6.42 21.95
C ALA A 122 2.45 -6.40 23.10
N ALA A 123 1.25 -6.96 22.88
CA ALA A 123 0.23 -7.05 23.92
C ALA A 123 0.65 -8.03 25.04
N VAL A 124 1.21 -9.19 24.68
CA VAL A 124 1.75 -10.16 25.65
C VAL A 124 2.92 -9.56 26.43
N GLU A 125 3.86 -8.91 25.74
CA GLU A 125 5.01 -8.26 26.39
C GLU A 125 4.54 -7.21 27.41
N LEU A 126 3.60 -6.34 27.04
CA LEU A 126 3.02 -5.37 27.97
C LEU A 126 2.34 -6.07 29.15
N LEU A 127 1.55 -7.13 28.90
CA LEU A 127 0.86 -7.87 29.94
C LEU A 127 1.84 -8.44 30.99
N TYR A 128 2.96 -9.01 30.54
CA TYR A 128 3.97 -9.63 31.41
C TYR A 128 5.03 -8.67 31.97
N THR A 129 5.13 -7.44 31.46
CA THR A 129 6.07 -6.44 31.98
C THR A 129 5.38 -5.40 32.86
N ALA A 130 4.06 -5.24 32.76
CA ALA A 130 3.29 -4.30 33.57
C ALA A 130 3.35 -4.65 35.07
N LEU A 131 3.68 -3.65 35.89
CA LEU A 131 3.72 -3.79 37.35
C LEU A 131 2.30 -3.83 37.95
N ASP A 132 1.36 -3.16 37.30
CA ASP A 132 -0.06 -3.09 37.64
C ASP A 132 -0.90 -3.74 36.53
N PRO A 133 -2.14 -4.19 36.82
CA PRO A 133 -3.01 -4.80 35.81
C PRO A 133 -3.30 -3.80 34.67
N PRO A 134 -2.89 -4.10 33.42
CA PRO A 134 -3.12 -3.20 32.30
C PRO A 134 -4.60 -3.23 31.89
N SER A 135 -5.11 -2.09 31.45
CA SER A 135 -6.47 -2.01 30.93
C SER A 135 -6.56 -2.59 29.52
N GLU A 136 -7.78 -2.92 29.07
CA GLU A 136 -8.04 -3.34 27.69
C GLU A 136 -7.52 -2.30 26.69
N ARG A 137 -7.68 -1.02 27.02
CA ARG A 137 -7.22 0.09 26.19
C ARG A 137 -5.70 0.10 26.05
N ASP A 138 -4.96 -0.25 27.10
CA ASP A 138 -3.50 -0.27 27.07
C ASP A 138 -2.99 -1.39 26.16
N LEU A 139 -3.55 -2.60 26.31
CA LEU A 139 -3.26 -3.74 25.44
C LEU A 139 -3.62 -3.44 23.98
N TYR A 140 -4.80 -2.87 23.74
CA TYR A 140 -5.23 -2.42 22.42
C TYR A 140 -4.23 -1.41 21.82
N CYS A 141 -3.82 -0.40 22.59
CA CYS A 141 -2.92 0.65 22.11
C CYS A 141 -1.52 0.09 21.81
N ALA A 142 -1.02 -0.84 22.64
CA ALA A 142 0.26 -1.51 22.42
C ALA A 142 0.24 -2.32 21.13
N ALA A 143 -0.77 -3.18 20.96
CA ALA A 143 -0.93 -3.99 19.75
C ALA A 143 -1.05 -3.13 18.49
N TRP A 144 -1.89 -2.09 18.53
CA TRP A 144 -2.09 -1.18 17.40
C TRP A 144 -0.80 -0.44 17.03
N ARG A 145 -0.09 0.14 18.00
CA ARG A 145 1.15 0.89 17.76
C ARG A 145 2.25 0.01 17.19
N ALA A 146 2.39 -1.22 17.69
CA ALA A 146 3.39 -2.16 17.18
C ALA A 146 3.09 -2.56 15.72
N ALA A 147 1.84 -2.90 15.41
CA ALA A 147 1.42 -3.22 14.05
C ALA A 147 1.53 -2.03 13.08
N ASP A 148 1.19 -0.81 13.51
CA ASP A 148 1.35 0.41 12.73
C ASP A 148 2.81 0.77 12.48
N TYR A 149 3.67 0.58 13.50
CA TYR A 149 5.11 0.77 13.38
C TYR A 149 5.73 -0.19 12.36
N LEU A 150 5.42 -1.49 12.44
CA LEU A 150 5.86 -2.48 11.46
C LEU A 150 5.41 -2.09 10.05
N THR A 151 4.11 -1.82 9.89
CA THR A 151 3.53 -1.47 8.59
C THR A 151 4.19 -0.24 8.00
N THR A 152 4.42 0.79 8.81
CA THR A 152 5.17 1.99 8.44
C THR A 152 6.57 1.62 7.96
N ARG A 153 7.32 0.84 8.75
CA ARG A 153 8.72 0.52 8.47
C ARG A 153 8.85 -0.23 7.16
N THR A 154 8.02 -1.24 6.97
CA THR A 154 7.96 -2.02 5.74
C THR A 154 7.55 -1.15 4.54
N ALA A 155 6.63 -0.20 4.74
CA ALA A 155 6.28 0.78 3.69
C ALA A 155 7.48 1.66 3.30
N GLU A 156 8.21 2.19 4.29
CA GLU A 156 9.40 3.03 4.06
C GLU A 156 10.52 2.27 3.33
N GLU A 157 10.77 1.02 3.72
CA GLU A 157 11.74 0.12 3.06
C GLU A 157 11.35 -0.20 1.62
N ARG A 158 10.05 -0.28 1.34
CA ARG A 158 9.49 -0.48 -0.01
C ARG A 158 9.27 0.83 -0.77
N GLY A 159 9.65 1.97 -0.19
CA GLY A 159 9.54 3.27 -0.82
C GLY A 159 8.13 3.84 -0.88
N VAL A 160 7.14 3.22 -0.23
CA VAL A 160 5.75 3.68 -0.26
C VAL A 160 5.59 4.90 0.64
N ALA A 161 5.11 6.01 0.07
CA ALA A 161 4.90 7.23 0.84
C ALA A 161 3.78 7.08 1.89
N ARG A 162 4.02 7.60 3.10
CA ARG A 162 3.12 7.52 4.27
C ARG A 162 1.77 8.23 4.08
N SER A 163 1.70 9.21 3.18
CA SER A 163 0.53 10.07 3.03
C SER A 163 0.07 10.12 1.59
N ARG A 164 -1.25 10.01 1.38
CA ARG A 164 -1.95 10.09 0.08
C ARG A 164 -1.79 11.45 -0.61
N GLY A 165 -1.02 12.37 -0.03
CA GLY A 165 -0.85 13.77 -0.42
C GLY A 165 0.58 14.18 -0.81
N ASP A 166 1.57 13.29 -0.79
CA ASP A 166 2.88 13.57 -1.45
C ASP A 166 2.80 13.36 -2.98
N THR A 167 1.60 13.48 -3.52
CA THR A 167 1.23 13.42 -4.93
C THR A 167 1.72 14.64 -5.71
N TYR A 168 2.40 15.60 -5.06
CA TYR A 168 2.80 16.86 -5.69
C TYR A 168 3.83 16.66 -6.82
N THR A 169 4.49 15.49 -6.88
CA THR A 169 5.41 15.12 -7.96
C THR A 169 4.85 14.08 -8.93
N GLY A 170 3.64 13.56 -8.68
CA GLY A 170 3.08 12.40 -9.40
C GLY A 170 3.84 11.09 -9.17
N ARG A 171 4.82 11.07 -8.25
CA ARG A 171 5.52 9.86 -7.82
C ARG A 171 4.91 9.39 -6.50
N MET A 172 4.63 8.09 -6.42
CA MET A 172 4.15 7.43 -5.19
C MET A 172 5.31 6.94 -4.31
N ASP A 173 6.55 7.25 -4.71
CA ASP A 173 7.77 6.67 -4.16
C ASP A 173 8.57 7.71 -3.36
N LEU A 174 9.18 7.29 -2.25
CA LEU A 174 10.03 8.14 -1.42
C LEU A 174 11.28 8.63 -2.21
N PRO A 175 11.65 9.93 -2.15
CA PRO A 175 12.71 10.50 -2.97
C PRO A 175 14.07 9.79 -2.85
N LYS A 176 14.45 9.38 -1.63
CA LYS A 176 15.72 8.67 -1.38
C LYS A 176 15.67 7.21 -1.78
N TRP A 177 14.51 6.57 -1.67
CA TRP A 177 14.29 5.21 -2.13
C TRP A 177 14.43 5.14 -3.65
N HIS A 178 13.78 6.07 -4.36
CA HIS A 178 13.94 6.22 -5.80
C HIS A 178 15.39 6.51 -6.18
N ALA A 179 16.07 7.43 -5.48
CA ALA A 179 17.48 7.73 -5.77
C ALA A 179 18.38 6.50 -5.61
N TYR A 180 18.20 5.70 -4.55
CA TYR A 180 18.97 4.48 -4.34
C TYR A 180 18.73 3.46 -5.46
N TRP A 181 17.46 3.14 -5.76
CA TRP A 181 17.17 2.16 -6.80
C TRP A 181 17.52 2.68 -8.20
N GLU A 182 17.28 3.96 -8.51
CA GLU A 182 17.67 4.57 -9.79
C GLU A 182 19.18 4.62 -9.99
N THR A 183 19.97 4.77 -8.93
CA THR A 183 21.45 4.81 -9.03
C THR A 183 22.06 3.41 -9.09
N VAL A 184 21.56 2.46 -8.29
CA VAL A 184 22.08 1.09 -8.25
C VAL A 184 21.59 0.25 -9.43
N THR A 185 20.36 0.46 -9.90
CA THR A 185 19.83 -0.22 -11.10
C THR A 185 20.14 0.51 -12.39
N ARG A 186 20.76 1.71 -12.31
CA ARG A 186 21.25 2.36 -13.51
C ARG A 186 22.25 1.43 -14.17
N HIS A 187 22.05 1.15 -15.46
CA HIS A 187 23.14 0.65 -16.28
C HIS A 187 24.33 1.59 -16.07
N THR A 188 25.43 1.04 -15.54
CA THR A 188 26.69 1.76 -15.50
C THR A 188 27.01 2.11 -16.94
N ALA A 189 27.13 3.41 -17.23
CA ALA A 189 27.43 3.88 -18.58
C ALA A 189 28.69 3.14 -19.06
N GLY A 190 28.52 2.32 -20.09
CA GLY A 190 29.63 1.56 -20.66
C GLY A 190 30.63 2.50 -21.34
N PRO A 191 31.85 2.03 -21.65
CA PRO A 191 32.83 2.82 -22.42
C PRO A 191 32.31 3.19 -23.82
N GLU A 192 31.26 2.51 -24.30
CA GLU A 192 30.60 2.75 -25.57
C GLU A 192 29.76 4.03 -25.57
N GLU A 193 29.19 4.44 -24.44
CA GLU A 193 28.30 5.61 -24.37
C GLU A 193 28.97 6.91 -24.84
N PRO A 194 30.20 7.28 -24.41
CA PRO A 194 30.88 8.47 -24.94
C PRO A 194 31.27 8.33 -26.42
N VAL A 195 31.48 7.11 -26.93
CA VAL A 195 31.77 6.86 -28.35
C VAL A 195 30.51 7.08 -29.19
N VAL A 196 29.37 6.53 -28.74
CA VAL A 196 28.06 6.71 -29.37
C VAL A 196 27.65 8.19 -29.36
N GLU A 197 27.81 8.89 -28.24
CA GLU A 197 27.51 10.32 -28.15
C GLU A 197 28.35 11.16 -29.11
N ARG A 198 29.65 10.89 -29.21
CA ARG A 198 30.56 11.61 -30.11
C ARG A 198 30.19 11.35 -31.57
N LEU A 199 29.95 10.08 -31.94
CA LEU A 199 29.58 9.70 -33.30
C LEU A 199 28.23 10.31 -33.69
N ALA A 200 27.23 10.18 -32.83
CA ALA A 200 25.91 10.75 -33.08
C ALA A 200 25.95 12.27 -33.21
N LEU A 201 26.74 12.97 -32.38
CA LEU A 201 26.93 14.42 -32.52
C LEU A 201 27.52 14.77 -33.90
N THR A 202 28.53 14.04 -34.38
CA THR A 202 29.12 14.29 -35.71
C THR A 202 28.14 14.06 -36.86
N GLN A 203 27.20 13.13 -36.71
CA GLN A 203 26.18 12.83 -37.73
C GLN A 203 25.01 13.83 -37.70
N ILE A 204 24.56 14.22 -36.51
CA ILE A 204 23.38 15.06 -36.32
C ILE A 204 23.70 16.53 -36.52
N TRP A 205 24.86 17.00 -36.05
CA TRP A 205 25.23 18.42 -36.09
C TRP A 205 25.07 19.08 -37.47
N PRO A 206 25.63 18.52 -38.57
CA PRO A 206 25.47 19.13 -39.90
C PRO A 206 24.04 19.08 -40.45
N ARG A 207 23.19 18.17 -39.95
CA ARG A 207 21.77 18.04 -40.35
C ARG A 207 20.86 19.02 -39.61
N LEU A 208 21.35 19.60 -38.51
CA LEU A 208 20.60 20.57 -37.73
C LEU A 208 20.58 21.93 -38.44
N HIS A 209 19.46 22.66 -38.39
CA HIS A 209 19.37 23.98 -39.00
C HIS A 209 20.44 24.94 -38.42
N PRO A 210 21.12 25.78 -39.24
CA PRO A 210 22.24 26.63 -38.78
C PRO A 210 21.89 27.54 -37.59
N ARG A 211 20.66 28.07 -37.56
CA ARG A 211 20.14 28.86 -36.42
C ARG A 211 20.09 28.07 -35.11
N TYR A 212 19.82 26.77 -35.16
CA TYR A 212 19.80 25.90 -33.98
C TYR A 212 21.21 25.51 -33.56
N GLN A 213 22.11 25.25 -34.51
CA GLN A 213 23.53 25.06 -34.22
C GLN A 213 24.11 26.26 -33.47
N ALA A 214 23.87 27.48 -33.98
CA ALA A 214 24.33 28.72 -33.34
C ALA A 214 23.80 28.89 -31.91
N ALA A 215 22.53 28.57 -31.67
CA ALA A 215 21.93 28.66 -30.34
C ALA A 215 22.52 27.64 -29.35
N LEU A 216 22.70 26.39 -29.77
CA LEU A 216 23.30 25.34 -28.93
C LEU A 216 24.79 25.62 -28.68
N HIS A 217 25.51 26.09 -29.69
CA HIS A 217 26.92 26.46 -29.57
C HIS A 217 27.10 27.64 -28.61
N ALA A 218 26.31 28.71 -28.75
CA ALA A 218 26.35 29.85 -27.83
C ALA A 218 26.05 29.41 -26.38
N LEU A 219 25.07 28.53 -26.18
CA LEU A 219 24.78 28.00 -24.85
C LEU A 219 25.93 27.14 -24.29
N ALA A 220 26.61 26.37 -25.14
CA ALA A 220 27.75 25.55 -24.73
C ALA A 220 28.98 26.38 -24.36
N VAL A 221 29.20 27.53 -25.01
CA VAL A 221 30.33 28.42 -24.73
C VAL A 221 30.11 29.27 -23.49
N HIS A 222 28.90 29.79 -23.29
CA HIS A 222 28.62 30.76 -22.23
C HIS A 222 28.01 30.15 -20.96
N GLU A 223 27.53 28.90 -21.03
CA GLU A 223 26.89 28.15 -19.93
C GLU A 223 25.72 28.87 -19.22
N ASN A 224 25.28 30.01 -19.76
CA ASN A 224 24.26 30.89 -19.21
C ASN A 224 23.35 31.40 -20.33
N TYR A 225 22.03 31.24 -20.15
CA TYR A 225 21.02 31.63 -21.13
C TYR A 225 20.99 33.13 -21.44
N TYR A 226 21.30 34.00 -20.48
CA TYR A 226 21.33 35.45 -20.70
C TYR A 226 22.55 35.85 -21.53
N ALA A 227 23.74 35.42 -21.11
CA ALA A 227 24.98 35.70 -21.83
C ALA A 227 24.98 35.13 -23.25
N ALA A 228 24.42 33.93 -23.44
CA ALA A 228 24.28 33.31 -24.76
C ALA A 228 23.25 34.03 -25.66
N ALA A 229 22.18 34.58 -25.08
CA ALA A 229 21.21 35.38 -25.82
C ALA A 229 21.83 36.71 -26.29
N ASP A 230 22.57 37.37 -25.40
CA ASP A 230 23.25 38.63 -25.70
C ASP A 230 24.32 38.45 -26.79
N ALA A 231 25.09 37.35 -26.75
CA ALA A 231 26.08 37.01 -27.78
C ALA A 231 25.48 36.82 -29.18
N LEU A 232 24.20 36.44 -29.26
CA LEU A 232 23.46 36.28 -30.53
C LEU A 232 22.58 37.49 -30.87
N GLY A 233 22.57 38.54 -30.03
CA GLY A 233 21.71 39.72 -30.21
C GLY A 233 20.22 39.40 -30.09
N LEU A 234 19.86 38.35 -29.33
CA LEU A 234 18.47 37.90 -29.17
C LEU A 234 17.92 38.29 -27.80
N LYS A 235 16.62 38.55 -27.74
CA LYS A 235 15.92 38.62 -26.45
C LYS A 235 15.96 37.27 -25.75
N HIS A 236 16.15 37.25 -24.44
CA HIS A 236 16.19 36.03 -23.62
C HIS A 236 15.03 35.05 -23.90
N CYS A 237 13.78 35.53 -23.94
CA CYS A 237 12.62 34.67 -24.21
C CYS A 237 12.67 34.02 -25.61
N THR A 238 13.18 34.75 -26.60
CA THR A 238 13.36 34.26 -27.97
C THR A 238 14.47 33.23 -28.03
N PHE A 239 15.60 33.49 -27.36
CA PHE A 239 16.71 32.54 -27.26
C PHE A 239 16.28 31.25 -26.56
N TYR A 240 15.55 31.35 -25.44
CA TYR A 240 15.01 30.19 -24.73
C TYR A 240 14.10 29.33 -25.62
N ALA A 241 13.18 29.96 -26.36
CA ALA A 241 12.34 29.25 -27.32
C ALA A 241 13.18 28.59 -28.43
N GLN A 242 14.19 29.29 -28.95
CA GLN A 242 15.09 28.77 -29.98
C GLN A 242 15.90 27.56 -29.49
N VAL A 243 16.42 27.58 -28.25
CA VAL A 243 17.09 26.43 -27.63
C VAL A 243 16.12 25.26 -27.45
N ARG A 244 14.87 25.51 -27.02
CA ARG A 244 13.84 24.48 -26.92
C ARG A 244 13.58 23.81 -28.28
N HIS A 245 13.42 24.59 -29.35
CA HIS A 245 13.23 24.05 -30.69
C HIS A 245 14.47 23.31 -31.21
N ALA A 246 15.66 23.85 -30.96
CA ALA A 246 16.92 23.20 -31.31
C ALA A 246 17.08 21.83 -30.64
N ARG A 247 16.75 21.71 -29.35
CA ARG A 247 16.76 20.44 -28.61
C ARG A 247 15.77 19.44 -29.17
N ASN A 248 14.56 19.87 -29.49
CA ASN A 248 13.55 19.00 -30.09
C ASN A 248 13.99 18.50 -31.48
N ALA A 249 14.57 19.38 -32.30
CA ALA A 249 15.08 19.01 -33.62
C ALA A 249 16.28 18.04 -33.53
N PHE A 250 17.20 18.28 -32.59
CA PHE A 250 18.30 17.37 -32.31
C PHE A 250 17.79 15.99 -31.87
N LEU A 251 16.83 15.95 -30.93
CA LEU A 251 16.23 14.69 -30.47
C LEU A 251 15.48 13.97 -31.59
N ALA A 252 14.77 14.68 -32.46
CA ALA A 252 14.09 14.06 -33.60
C ALA A 252 15.07 13.34 -34.53
N LEU A 253 16.25 13.92 -34.76
CA LEU A 253 17.32 13.28 -35.54
C LEU A 253 18.01 12.15 -34.78
N TRP A 254 18.16 12.29 -33.45
CA TRP A 254 18.71 11.25 -32.58
C TRP A 254 17.85 9.98 -32.60
N TRP A 255 16.53 10.14 -32.63
CA TRP A 255 15.57 9.03 -32.63
C TRP A 255 15.07 8.67 -34.04
N GLU A 256 15.73 9.12 -35.11
CA GLU A 256 15.32 8.79 -36.47
C GLU A 256 15.45 7.27 -36.70
N GLY A 257 14.31 6.56 -36.68
CA GLY A 257 14.23 5.09 -36.76
C GLY A 257 13.60 4.42 -35.53
N GLU A 258 13.38 5.14 -34.42
CA GLU A 258 12.71 4.65 -33.22
C GLU A 258 11.53 5.55 -32.81
N THR A 259 10.51 4.98 -32.16
CA THR A 259 9.43 5.78 -31.57
C THR A 259 9.97 6.47 -30.30
N PRO A 260 10.04 7.81 -30.23
CA PRO A 260 10.70 8.48 -29.12
C PRO A 260 10.00 8.21 -27.79
N ARG A 261 10.78 7.83 -26.76
CA ARG A 261 10.27 7.76 -25.38
C ARG A 261 10.03 9.18 -24.86
N ARG A 262 8.80 9.47 -24.45
CA ARG A 262 8.39 10.78 -23.93
C ARG A 262 9.17 11.09 -22.64
N GLY A 263 9.98 12.15 -22.62
CA GLY A 263 10.50 12.74 -21.36
C GLY A 263 12.02 12.84 -21.14
N TRP A 264 12.86 12.88 -22.18
CA TRP A 264 14.29 13.13 -22.00
C TRP A 264 14.53 14.51 -21.33
N ARG A 265 15.07 14.51 -20.10
CA ARG A 265 15.52 15.72 -19.40
C ARG A 265 17.01 15.93 -19.60
N ASP A 266 17.39 17.21 -19.71
CA ASP A 266 18.77 17.67 -19.69
C ASP A 266 19.44 17.27 -18.36
N ARG A 267 20.47 16.42 -18.43
CA ARG A 267 21.23 15.94 -17.26
C ARG A 267 22.36 16.90 -16.85
N ARG A 268 22.67 17.93 -17.66
CA ARG A 268 23.72 18.92 -17.35
C ARG A 268 23.26 19.95 -16.33
N ALA A 269 21.95 20.07 -16.15
CA ALA A 269 21.44 20.57 -14.89
C ALA A 269 21.63 19.46 -13.84
N THR A 270 22.83 19.39 -13.26
CA THR A 270 22.89 19.36 -11.80
C THR A 270 22.06 20.56 -11.41
N THR A 271 20.76 20.32 -11.25
CA THR A 271 19.86 21.35 -10.82
C THR A 271 20.38 21.58 -9.42
N GLU A 272 21.18 22.65 -9.24
CA GLU A 272 21.11 23.40 -8.01
C GLU A 272 19.63 23.39 -7.62
N PRO A 273 19.27 23.06 -6.38
CA PRO A 273 17.88 22.91 -5.95
C PRO A 273 17.13 24.26 -5.94
N THR A 274 17.35 25.12 -6.93
CA THR A 274 16.80 26.45 -7.13
C THR A 274 15.32 26.42 -7.55
N GLN A 275 14.68 25.25 -7.56
CA GLN A 275 13.21 25.14 -7.66
C GLN A 275 12.57 24.23 -6.61
N LEU A 276 13.26 23.87 -5.52
CA LEU A 276 12.58 23.39 -4.33
C LEU A 276 12.48 24.55 -3.35
N HIS A 277 11.31 25.21 -3.37
CA HIS A 277 10.75 26.04 -2.32
C HIS A 277 11.74 26.43 -1.23
N SER A 278 12.62 27.40 -1.56
CA SER A 278 13.50 27.98 -0.57
C SER A 278 12.64 28.51 0.58
N ILE A 279 13.13 28.32 1.81
CA ILE A 279 12.52 28.82 3.05
C ILE A 279 12.06 30.29 2.89
N SER A 280 12.74 31.07 2.04
CA SER A 280 12.36 32.40 1.56
C SER A 280 10.94 32.54 0.99
N ALA A 281 10.41 31.55 0.26
CA ALA A 281 9.03 31.56 -0.26
C ALA A 281 8.00 31.36 0.86
N HIS A 282 8.29 30.50 1.84
CA HIS A 282 7.47 30.32 3.04
C HIS A 282 7.55 31.53 3.98
N VAL A 283 8.72 32.15 4.11
CA VAL A 283 8.92 33.40 4.86
C VAL A 283 8.18 34.57 4.20
N ARG A 284 8.19 34.68 2.86
CA ARG A 284 7.37 35.68 2.13
C ARG A 284 5.87 35.45 2.30
N LYS A 285 5.41 34.20 2.29
CA LYS A 285 3.99 33.86 2.52
C LYS A 285 3.55 34.20 3.95
N ARG A 286 4.39 33.91 4.96
CA ARG A 286 4.14 34.31 6.36
C ARG A 286 4.17 35.82 6.57
N ARG A 287 5.10 36.55 5.95
CA ARG A 287 5.12 38.02 6.02
C ARG A 287 3.89 38.67 5.36
N ARG A 288 3.34 38.08 4.29
CA ARG A 288 2.09 38.58 3.68
C ARG A 288 0.85 38.26 4.53
N ALA A 289 0.85 37.15 5.26
CA ALA A 289 -0.25 36.78 6.15
C ALA A 289 -0.24 37.57 7.48
N GLY A 290 0.94 38.00 7.95
CA GLY A 290 1.09 38.78 9.19
C GLY A 290 0.96 40.30 9.05
N VAL A 291 0.76 40.82 7.83
CA VAL A 291 0.54 42.26 7.56
C VAL A 291 -0.95 42.55 7.28
N ALA A 292 -1.81 41.54 7.34
CA ALA A 292 -3.26 41.66 7.20
C ALA A 292 -4.01 41.44 8.53
N ALA A 293 -3.37 41.79 9.65
CA ALA A 293 -3.97 41.85 10.99
C ALA A 293 -3.73 43.24 11.58
#